data_AF-A0A1F3JXA1-F1
#
_entry.id   AF-A0A1F3JXA1-F1
#
_cell.length_a   1.000
_cell.length_b   1.000
_cell.length_c   1.000
_cell.angle_alpha   90.00
_cell.angle_beta   90.00
_cell.angle_gamma   90.00
#
_symmetry.space_group_name_H-M   'P 1'
#
loop_
_entity.id
_entity.type
_entity.pdbx_description
1 polymer ?
#
loop_
_entity_poly.entity_id
_entity_poly.type
_entity_poly.pdbx_seq_one_letter_code
_entity_poly.pdbx_strand_id
1 'polypeptide(L)'
;MKKQFLFVVAGLMMATFTFAQNGVEGRWKTIDDETGKMKSIVEISIKNGKLYGKIVELKPGEDPNKICKACTDYRKGKKLVGMDIITGLSKDGDAWEGDDGIMDPENGKSYDCKLWAEGGKLQVRGYIGFVFRTQTWVRP
;
A
#
# COMPACT_ATOMS: atom_id res chain seq x y z
N MET A 1 54.74 -29.17 33.52
CA MET A 1 54.21 -27.82 33.85
C MET A 1 53.62 -27.23 32.57
N LYS A 2 52.29 -27.31 32.43
CA LYS A 2 51.37 -26.15 32.27
C LYS A 2 51.76 -25.24 31.09
N LYS A 3 50.97 -25.23 30.00
CA LYS A 3 49.96 -24.18 29.67
C LYS A 3 50.44 -23.44 28.38
N GLN A 4 49.68 -23.12 27.32
CA GLN A 4 48.25 -23.12 27.04
C GLN A 4 48.01 -23.33 25.53
N PHE A 5 46.95 -24.04 25.16
CA PHE A 5 46.37 -23.99 23.82
C PHE A 5 45.60 -22.66 23.70
N LEU A 6 46.07 -21.74 22.83
CA LEU A 6 45.31 -20.55 22.48
C LEU A 6 44.40 -20.89 21.29
N PHE A 7 43.15 -21.25 21.56
CA PHE A 7 42.10 -21.31 20.54
C PHE A 7 41.62 -19.87 20.27
N VAL A 8 42.01 -19.29 19.15
CA VAL A 8 41.42 -18.05 18.64
C VAL A 8 40.12 -18.42 17.93
N VAL A 9 39.00 -18.32 18.63
CA VAL A 9 37.66 -18.39 18.03
C VAL A 9 37.32 -17.00 17.52
N ALA A 10 37.54 -16.77 16.22
CA ALA A 10 37.05 -15.57 15.54
C ALA A 10 35.52 -15.71 15.38
N GLY A 11 34.77 -15.14 16.32
CA GLY A 11 33.32 -15.07 16.28
C GLY A 11 32.85 -14.14 15.16
N LEU A 12 32.38 -14.73 14.07
CA LEU A 12 31.72 -14.03 12.98
C LEU A 12 30.32 -13.58 13.44
N MET A 13 30.20 -12.36 13.96
CA MET A 13 28.90 -11.74 14.21
C MET A 13 28.26 -11.34 12.88
N MET A 14 27.50 -12.26 12.28
CA MET A 14 26.51 -11.88 11.27
C MET A 14 25.34 -11.20 11.99
N ALA A 15 25.34 -9.87 12.02
CA ALA A 15 24.16 -9.11 12.41
C ALA A 15 23.09 -9.30 11.33
N THR A 16 22.16 -10.23 11.55
CA THR A 16 20.94 -10.32 10.75
C THR A 16 20.04 -9.15 11.13
N PHE A 17 20.05 -8.10 10.31
CA PHE A 17 19.01 -7.07 10.38
C PHE A 17 17.69 -7.68 9.89
N THR A 18 16.89 -8.20 10.82
CA THR A 18 15.49 -8.51 10.53
C THR A 18 14.73 -7.19 10.52
N PHE A 19 14.63 -6.55 9.36
CA PHE A 19 13.67 -5.45 9.19
C PHE A 19 12.27 -6.03 9.36
N ALA A 20 11.60 -5.69 10.46
CA ALA A 20 10.19 -6.02 10.64
C ALA A 20 9.41 -5.40 9.47
N GLN A 21 8.82 -6.24 8.64
CA GLN A 21 8.01 -5.89 7.45
C GLN A 21 6.65 -5.26 7.81
N ASN A 22 6.55 -4.58 8.95
CA ASN A 22 5.32 -3.94 9.44
C ASN A 22 5.10 -2.54 8.82
N GLY A 23 5.71 -2.28 7.66
CA GLY A 23 5.60 -1.02 6.93
C GLY A 23 4.45 -1.04 5.91
N VAL A 24 3.93 0.15 5.62
CA VAL A 24 2.88 0.37 4.61
C VAL A 24 3.36 0.21 3.16
N GLU A 25 4.66 0.37 2.91
CA GLU A 25 5.24 0.31 1.57
C GLU A 25 5.22 -1.12 0.97
N GLY A 26 5.26 -1.16 -0.36
CA GLY A 26 5.28 -2.39 -1.16
C GLY A 26 3.95 -2.70 -1.85
N ARG A 27 3.83 -3.92 -2.37
CA ARG A 27 2.67 -4.34 -3.16
C ARG A 27 1.57 -4.93 -2.26
N TRP A 28 0.33 -4.61 -2.61
CA TRP A 28 -0.87 -5.00 -1.89
C TRP A 28 -1.97 -5.39 -2.86
N LYS A 29 -2.60 -6.53 -2.59
CA LYS A 29 -3.80 -7.02 -3.27
C LYS A 29 -5.02 -6.35 -2.66
N THR A 30 -5.77 -5.65 -3.49
CA THR A 30 -7.05 -5.03 -3.13
C THR A 30 -8.16 -6.07 -3.26
N ILE A 31 -9.09 -6.05 -2.31
CA ILE A 31 -10.18 -7.00 -2.21
C ILE A 31 -11.48 -6.21 -2.32
N ASP A 32 -12.33 -6.64 -3.24
CA ASP A 32 -13.72 -6.21 -3.32
C ASP A 32 -14.47 -6.77 -2.13
N ASP A 33 -15.05 -5.90 -1.34
CA ASP A 33 -15.70 -6.21 -0.08
C ASP A 33 -17.13 -6.73 -0.23
N GLU A 34 -17.76 -6.53 -1.39
CA GLU A 34 -19.05 -7.14 -1.73
C GLU A 34 -18.87 -8.58 -2.21
N THR A 35 -17.87 -8.83 -3.06
CA THR A 35 -17.68 -10.11 -3.73
C THR A 35 -16.57 -10.98 -3.12
N GLY A 36 -15.71 -10.42 -2.26
CA GLY A 36 -14.52 -11.06 -1.72
C GLY A 36 -13.41 -11.31 -2.74
N LYS A 37 -13.56 -10.80 -3.98
CA LYS A 37 -12.64 -11.08 -5.09
C LYS A 37 -11.55 -10.02 -5.18
N MET A 38 -10.39 -10.43 -5.68
CA MET A 38 -9.32 -9.50 -6.02
C MET A 38 -9.78 -8.48 -7.07
N LYS A 39 -9.42 -7.19 -6.89
CA LYS A 39 -9.64 -6.14 -7.91
C LYS A 39 -8.35 -5.78 -8.64
N SER A 40 -7.28 -5.53 -7.90
CA SER A 40 -6.00 -5.05 -8.42
C SER A 40 -4.84 -5.31 -7.46
N ILE A 41 -3.61 -5.13 -7.96
CA ILE A 41 -2.43 -4.93 -7.13
C ILE A 41 -2.09 -3.44 -7.13
N VAL A 42 -1.93 -2.87 -5.95
CA VAL A 42 -1.50 -1.49 -5.72
C VAL A 42 -0.11 -1.50 -5.08
N GLU A 43 0.81 -0.72 -5.64
CA GLU A 43 2.12 -0.47 -5.07
C GLU A 43 2.08 0.82 -4.25
N ILE A 44 2.39 0.70 -2.96
CA ILE A 44 2.52 1.82 -2.03
C ILE A 44 3.99 2.24 -1.97
N SER A 45 4.25 3.54 -2.12
CA SER A 45 5.58 4.13 -2.03
C SER A 45 5.56 5.46 -1.29
N ILE A 46 6.63 5.77 -0.58
CA ILE A 46 6.82 7.08 0.06
C ILE A 46 7.81 7.90 -0.77
N LYS A 47 7.42 9.11 -1.16
CA LYS A 47 8.26 10.06 -1.91
C LYS A 47 8.15 11.42 -1.26
N ASN A 48 9.30 12.03 -0.94
CA ASN A 48 9.37 13.35 -0.30
C ASN A 48 8.49 13.45 0.98
N GLY A 49 8.48 12.38 1.79
CA GLY A 49 7.70 12.33 3.03
C GLY A 49 6.19 12.17 2.85
N LYS A 50 5.71 11.93 1.62
CA LYS A 50 4.29 11.70 1.30
C LYS A 50 4.09 10.30 0.75
N LEU A 51 2.97 9.67 1.10
CA LEU A 51 2.62 8.32 0.64
C LEU A 51 1.73 8.39 -0.60
N TYR A 52 2.04 7.53 -1.56
CA TYR A 52 1.32 7.36 -2.82
C TYR A 52 1.01 5.89 -3.06
N GLY A 53 -0.05 5.62 -3.83
CA GLY A 53 -0.48 4.28 -4.21
C GLY A 53 -0.82 4.20 -5.69
N LYS A 54 -0.10 3.36 -6.42
CA LYS A 54 -0.23 3.18 -7.86
C LYS A 54 -0.81 1.82 -8.19
N ILE A 55 -1.80 1.75 -9.07
CA ILE A 55 -2.25 0.46 -9.61
C ILE A 55 -1.17 -0.09 -10.54
N VAL A 56 -0.63 -1.25 -10.24
CA VAL A 56 0.39 -1.92 -11.06
C VAL A 56 -0.15 -3.13 -11.82
N GLU A 57 -1.27 -3.69 -11.38
CA GLU A 57 -1.88 -4.87 -11.98
C GLU A 57 -3.40 -4.86 -11.75
N LEU A 58 -4.17 -5.36 -12.70
CA LEU A 58 -5.61 -5.60 -12.54
C LEU A 58 -5.86 -7.09 -12.29
N LYS A 59 -7.05 -7.44 -11.80
CA LYS A 59 -7.44 -8.85 -11.65
C LYS A 59 -7.30 -9.61 -12.99
N PRO A 60 -6.96 -10.91 -12.96
CA PRO A 60 -6.87 -11.73 -14.17
C PRO A 60 -8.15 -11.66 -15.02
N GLY A 61 -7.97 -11.55 -16.33
CA GLY A 61 -9.08 -11.46 -17.30
C GLY A 61 -9.63 -10.05 -17.52
N GLU A 62 -9.17 -9.04 -16.77
CA GLU A 62 -9.44 -7.64 -17.12
C GLU A 62 -8.53 -7.14 -18.26
N ASP A 63 -9.05 -6.20 -19.05
CA ASP A 63 -8.27 -5.52 -20.08
C ASP A 63 -7.15 -4.69 -19.45
N PRO A 64 -5.86 -4.95 -19.73
CA PRO A 64 -4.75 -4.14 -19.22
C PRO A 64 -4.77 -2.69 -19.71
N ASN A 65 -5.52 -2.39 -20.78
CA ASN A 65 -5.73 -1.05 -21.30
C ASN A 65 -7.01 -0.38 -20.76
N LYS A 66 -7.70 -1.00 -19.81
CA LYS A 66 -8.88 -0.42 -19.15
C LYS A 66 -8.56 0.97 -18.66
N ILE A 67 -9.43 1.92 -19.01
CA ILE A 67 -9.31 3.34 -18.66
C ILE A 67 -10.29 3.71 -17.55
N CYS A 68 -9.98 4.75 -16.79
CA CYS A 68 -10.96 5.34 -15.87
C CYS A 68 -11.99 6.16 -16.64
N LYS A 69 -13.17 5.58 -16.90
CA LYS A 69 -14.30 6.27 -17.54
C LYS A 69 -15.06 7.16 -16.57
N ALA A 70 -15.15 6.76 -15.31
CA ALA A 70 -15.92 7.46 -14.27
C ALA A 70 -15.19 8.69 -13.71
N CYS A 71 -13.86 8.71 -13.74
CA CYS A 71 -13.06 9.85 -13.29
C CYS A 71 -13.49 11.14 -14.00
N THR A 72 -13.54 12.23 -13.26
CA THR A 72 -13.91 13.57 -13.76
C THR A 72 -12.72 14.53 -13.82
N ASP A 73 -11.57 14.13 -13.28
CA ASP A 73 -10.34 14.92 -13.20
C ASP A 73 -9.32 14.56 -14.29
N TYR A 74 -8.04 14.90 -14.07
CA TYR A 74 -6.93 14.62 -14.98
C TYR A 74 -6.71 13.11 -15.29
N ARG A 75 -7.33 12.22 -14.50
CA ARG A 75 -7.26 10.76 -14.68
C ARG A 75 -8.31 10.24 -15.66
N LYS A 76 -9.29 11.07 -16.06
CA LYS A 76 -10.32 10.69 -17.05
C LYS A 76 -9.69 10.23 -18.35
N GLY A 77 -10.11 9.05 -18.82
CA GLY A 77 -9.63 8.45 -20.06
C GLY A 77 -8.18 7.95 -20.00
N LYS A 78 -7.52 8.01 -18.84
CA LYS A 78 -6.20 7.42 -18.63
C LYS A 78 -6.34 5.96 -18.20
N LYS A 79 -5.34 5.14 -18.54
CA LYS A 79 -5.28 3.72 -18.14
C LYS A 79 -5.27 3.60 -16.63
N LEU A 80 -5.96 2.59 -16.11
CA LEU A 80 -5.95 2.23 -14.69
C LEU A 80 -4.57 1.73 -14.27
N VAL A 81 -3.95 0.86 -15.05
CA VAL A 81 -2.57 0.45 -14.82
C VAL A 81 -1.64 1.66 -14.98
N GLY A 82 -0.83 1.92 -13.96
CA GLY A 82 0.05 3.08 -13.85
C GLY A 82 -0.58 4.29 -13.15
N MET A 83 -1.88 4.27 -12.89
CA MET A 83 -2.60 5.38 -12.26
C MET A 83 -2.33 5.45 -10.76
N ASP A 84 -2.03 6.65 -10.27
CA ASP A 84 -2.01 6.94 -8.84
C ASP A 84 -3.44 7.14 -8.34
N ILE A 85 -3.87 6.23 -7.47
CA ILE A 85 -5.18 6.26 -6.83
C ILE A 85 -5.10 6.74 -5.39
N ILE A 86 -3.95 6.59 -4.72
CA ILE A 86 -3.66 7.23 -3.43
C ILE A 86 -2.64 8.33 -3.68
N THR A 87 -2.94 9.54 -3.22
CA THR A 87 -2.13 10.72 -3.54
C THR A 87 -1.82 11.55 -2.31
N GLY A 88 -0.55 11.60 -1.93
CA GLY A 88 -0.02 12.66 -1.07
C GLY A 88 -0.39 12.56 0.41
N LEU A 89 -0.64 11.36 0.94
CA LEU A 89 -0.94 11.21 2.36
C LEU A 89 0.26 11.64 3.22
N SER A 90 -0.02 12.28 4.33
CA SER A 90 0.98 12.71 5.32
C SER A 90 1.02 11.72 6.47
N LYS A 91 2.18 11.52 7.07
CA LYS A 91 2.29 10.68 8.27
C LYS A 91 1.64 11.39 9.46
N ASP A 92 0.77 10.69 10.17
CA ASP A 92 0.18 11.10 11.45
C ASP A 92 0.23 9.94 12.45
N GLY A 93 1.12 10.05 13.44
CA GLY A 93 1.46 8.95 14.34
C GLY A 93 1.89 7.69 13.58
N ASP A 94 1.14 6.60 13.76
CA ASP A 94 1.34 5.30 13.11
C ASP A 94 0.52 5.13 11.82
N ALA A 95 -0.25 6.15 11.44
CA ALA A 95 -1.09 6.15 10.25
C ALA A 95 -0.60 7.19 9.22
N TRP A 96 -1.24 7.15 8.05
CA TRP A 96 -1.08 8.11 6.96
C TRP A 96 -2.44 8.68 6.59
N GLU A 97 -2.55 10.00 6.55
CA GLU A 97 -3.83 10.70 6.36
C GLU A 97 -3.75 11.80 5.30
N GLY A 98 -4.87 12.07 4.64
CA GLY A 98 -4.98 13.18 3.71
C GLY A 98 -6.37 13.32 3.11
N ASP A 99 -6.75 14.57 2.87
CA ASP A 99 -8.01 14.95 2.22
C ASP A 99 -7.98 14.59 0.73
N ASP A 100 -9.11 14.11 0.20
CA ASP A 100 -9.20 13.57 -1.17
C ASP A 100 -8.08 12.57 -1.51
N GLY A 101 -7.54 11.90 -0.47
CA GLY A 101 -6.30 11.16 -0.51
C GLY A 101 -6.39 9.82 -1.25
N ILE A 102 -7.60 9.32 -1.50
CA ILE A 102 -7.84 8.13 -2.32
C ILE A 102 -8.99 8.33 -3.31
N MET A 103 -8.83 7.89 -4.55
CA MET A 103 -9.88 7.90 -5.57
C MET A 103 -10.25 6.48 -5.99
N ASP A 104 -11.56 6.22 -6.06
CA ASP A 104 -12.11 4.97 -6.57
C ASP A 104 -12.35 5.06 -8.09
N PRO A 105 -11.61 4.32 -8.93
CA PRO A 105 -11.76 4.41 -10.38
C PRO A 105 -13.11 3.87 -10.90
N GLU A 106 -13.85 3.11 -10.10
CA GLU A 106 -15.16 2.56 -10.51
C GLU A 106 -16.25 3.62 -10.51
N ASN A 107 -16.20 4.57 -9.57
CA ASN A 107 -17.18 5.64 -9.46
C ASN A 107 -16.58 7.05 -9.70
N GLY A 108 -15.25 7.15 -9.81
CA GLY A 108 -14.52 8.38 -10.11
C GLY A 108 -14.44 9.38 -8.96
N LYS A 109 -14.87 9.01 -7.74
CA LYS A 109 -14.91 9.90 -6.58
C LYS A 109 -13.64 9.78 -5.75
N SER A 110 -13.21 10.91 -5.21
CA SER A 110 -12.17 10.99 -4.19
C SER A 110 -12.78 10.99 -2.79
N TYR A 111 -12.01 10.50 -1.83
CA TYR A 111 -12.36 10.37 -0.43
C TYR A 111 -11.16 10.76 0.42
N ASP A 112 -11.41 11.36 1.58
CA ASP A 112 -10.36 11.50 2.59
C ASP A 112 -9.92 10.10 3.01
N CYS A 113 -8.62 9.93 3.21
CA CYS A 113 -8.02 8.62 3.39
C CYS A 113 -7.24 8.55 4.69
N LYS A 114 -7.41 7.44 5.42
CA LYS A 114 -6.52 7.02 6.51
C LYS A 114 -5.99 5.62 6.21
N LEU A 115 -4.68 5.43 6.31
CA LEU A 115 -4.00 4.20 5.93
C LEU A 115 -2.98 3.80 7.01
N TRP A 116 -3.05 2.54 7.47
CA TRP A 116 -2.12 2.02 8.49
C TRP A 116 -1.85 0.53 8.28
N ALA A 117 -0.70 0.05 8.75
CA ALA A 117 -0.36 -1.37 8.75
C ALA A 117 -0.76 -2.00 10.09
N GLU A 118 -1.42 -3.15 10.04
CA GLU A 118 -1.88 -3.87 11.23
C GLU A 118 -1.90 -5.38 10.96
N GLY A 119 -1.20 -6.16 11.80
CA GLY A 119 -1.18 -7.63 11.69
C GLY A 119 -0.70 -8.16 10.34
N GLY A 120 0.26 -7.48 9.69
CA GLY A 120 0.76 -7.84 8.36
C GLY A 120 -0.18 -7.50 7.20
N LYS A 121 -1.30 -6.81 7.48
CA LYS A 121 -2.27 -6.33 6.51
C LYS A 121 -2.24 -4.81 6.43
N LEU A 122 -2.75 -4.26 5.34
CA LEU A 122 -2.92 -2.82 5.18
C LEU A 122 -4.40 -2.47 5.34
N GLN A 123 -4.70 -1.59 6.28
CA GLN A 123 -6.03 -1.04 6.43
C GLN A 123 -6.09 0.26 5.65
N VAL A 124 -7.07 0.37 4.76
CA VAL A 124 -7.28 1.54 3.91
C VAL A 124 -8.71 2.02 4.16
N ARG A 125 -8.84 3.16 4.83
CA ARG A 125 -10.13 3.73 5.20
C ARG A 125 -10.41 4.97 4.37
N GLY A 126 -11.59 5.02 3.76
CA GLY A 126 -12.12 6.19 3.06
C GLY A 126 -13.26 6.82 3.86
N TYR A 127 -13.35 8.16 3.85
CA TYR A 127 -14.37 8.93 4.55
C TYR A 127 -15.24 9.74 3.58
N ILE A 128 -16.51 9.94 3.94
CA ILE A 128 -17.42 10.96 3.39
C ILE A 128 -18.03 11.68 4.60
N GLY A 129 -17.45 12.82 4.98
CA GLY A 129 -17.81 13.49 6.24
C GLY A 129 -17.61 12.54 7.43
N PHE A 130 -18.68 12.27 8.18
CA PHE A 130 -18.62 11.43 9.39
C PHE A 130 -18.74 9.92 9.12
N VAL A 131 -19.09 9.51 7.89
CA VAL A 131 -19.25 8.10 7.52
C VAL A 131 -17.96 7.59 6.90
N PHE A 132 -17.55 6.38 7.27
CA PHE A 132 -16.34 5.77 6.72
C PHE A 132 -16.53 4.30 6.37
N ARG A 133 -15.67 3.81 5.49
CA ARG A 133 -15.52 2.39 5.17
C ARG A 133 -14.04 2.03 5.23
N THR A 134 -13.72 0.87 5.81
CA THR A 134 -12.35 0.34 5.83
C THR A 134 -12.27 -0.90 4.97
N GLN A 135 -11.31 -0.92 4.05
CA GLN A 135 -10.90 -2.11 3.32
C GLN A 135 -9.62 -2.66 3.92
N THR A 136 -9.52 -3.98 3.96
CA THR A 136 -8.29 -4.67 4.35
C THR A 136 -7.62 -5.22 3.10
N TRP A 137 -6.42 -4.75 2.80
CA TRP A 137 -5.59 -5.26 1.73
C TRP A 137 -4.55 -6.22 2.27
N VAL A 138 -4.19 -7.20 1.46
CA VAL A 138 -3.27 -8.28 1.83
C VAL A 138 -2.06 -8.27 0.90
N ARG A 139 -0.95 -8.86 1.31
CA ARG A 139 0.18 -9.05 0.39
C ARG A 139 -0.25 -9.98 -0.79
N PRO A 140 0.27 -9.75 -2.02
CA PRO A 140 -0.08 -10.53 -3.20
C PRO A 140 0.20 -12.03 -3.05
#